data_AF-A0AAJ1MET8-F1
#
_entry.id   AF-A0AAJ1MET8-F1
#
_cell.length_a   1.000
_cell.length_b   1.000
_cell.length_c   1.000
_cell.angle_alpha   90.00
_cell.angle_beta   90.00
_cell.angle_gamma   90.00
#
_symmetry.space_group_name_H-M   'P 1'
#
loop_
_entity.id
_entity.type
_entity.pdbx_description
1 polymer ?
#
loop_
_entity_poly.entity_id
_entity_poly.type
_entity_poly.pdbx_seq_one_letter_code
_entity_poly.pdbx_strand_id
1 'polypeptide(L)'
;MNATAKPRARKAPAAARPTFEQMMCLALAKAEEDLGRLVLTRCADEHWRDADSDVDYAVELALGHIRSMKARHFGDAAEFCLTWGHAGAAINLAAKAFSRTDCAYSRFLRDAVHMFAQVAELVEFSG
;
A
#
# COMPACT_ATOMS: atom_id res chain seq x y z
N MET A 1 28.43 -28.22 50.50
CA MET A 1 28.44 -26.97 49.70
C MET A 1 27.71 -27.26 48.39
N ASN A 2 26.45 -26.86 48.26
CA ASN A 2 25.65 -27.11 47.05
C ASN A 2 25.87 -25.97 46.06
N ALA A 3 26.45 -26.28 44.90
CA ALA A 3 26.58 -25.35 43.79
C ALA A 3 25.23 -25.20 43.09
N THR A 4 24.62 -24.03 43.20
CA THR A 4 23.41 -23.64 42.47
C THR A 4 23.75 -23.46 40.98
N ALA A 5 23.20 -24.33 40.14
CA ALA A 5 23.29 -24.19 38.70
C ALA A 5 22.47 -22.96 38.25
N LYS A 6 23.13 -22.00 37.58
CA LYS A 6 22.47 -20.84 36.97
C LYS A 6 21.50 -21.28 35.86
N PRO A 7 20.27 -20.73 35.78
CA PRO A 7 19.37 -21.01 34.67
C PRO A 7 19.98 -20.45 33.38
N ARG A 8 20.17 -21.29 32.36
CA ARG A 8 20.54 -20.82 31.02
C ARG A 8 19.37 -20.03 30.44
N ALA A 9 19.59 -18.75 30.15
CA ALA A 9 18.64 -17.92 29.44
C ALA A 9 18.32 -18.58 28.08
N ARG A 10 17.04 -18.90 27.87
CA ARG A 10 16.53 -19.41 26.61
C ARG A 10 16.69 -18.29 25.57
N LYS A 11 17.59 -18.48 24.59
CA LYS A 11 17.72 -17.56 23.45
C LYS A 11 16.31 -17.39 22.85
N ALA A 12 15.81 -16.16 22.82
CA ALA A 12 14.59 -15.85 22.10
C ALA A 12 14.79 -16.28 20.63
N PRO A 13 13.81 -16.96 20.01
CA PRO A 13 13.91 -17.28 18.59
C PRO A 13 14.11 -15.97 17.81
N ALA A 14 15.04 -15.96 16.86
CA ALA A 14 15.20 -14.84 15.95
C ALA A 14 13.83 -14.55 15.30
N ALA A 15 13.42 -13.28 15.27
CA ALA A 15 12.16 -12.89 14.65
C ALA A 15 12.18 -13.36 13.19
N ALA A 16 11.22 -14.22 12.81
CA ALA A 16 11.10 -14.68 11.44
C ALA A 16 10.75 -13.48 10.55
N ARG A 17 11.49 -13.32 9.45
CA ARG A 17 11.15 -12.31 8.44
C ARG A 17 9.82 -12.66 7.80
N PRO A 18 8.99 -11.67 7.41
CA PRO A 18 7.76 -11.93 6.68
C PRO A 18 8.04 -12.68 5.38
N THR A 19 7.15 -13.60 5.00
CA THR A 19 7.17 -14.23 3.68
C THR A 19 6.70 -13.25 2.61
N PHE A 20 7.05 -13.52 1.35
CA PHE A 20 6.50 -12.81 0.20
C PHE A 20 4.97 -12.70 0.24
N GLU A 21 4.28 -13.81 0.50
CA GLU A 21 2.82 -13.83 0.58
C GLU A 21 2.28 -12.93 1.71
N GLN A 22 2.94 -12.91 2.86
CA GLN A 22 2.55 -12.04 3.98
C GLN A 22 2.74 -10.56 3.62
N MET A 23 3.86 -10.21 2.97
CA MET A 23 4.14 -8.85 2.50
C MET A 23 3.14 -8.39 1.45
N MET A 24 2.86 -9.25 0.47
CA MET A 24 1.86 -9.01 -0.57
C MET A 24 0.47 -8.77 0.01
N CYS A 25 0.02 -9.65 0.92
CA CYS A 25 -1.30 -9.51 1.56
C CYS A 25 -1.40 -8.20 2.34
N LEU A 26 -0.36 -7.85 3.09
CA LEU A 26 -0.31 -6.60 3.85
C LEU A 26 -0.34 -5.38 2.93
N ALA A 27 0.45 -5.39 1.85
CA ALA A 27 0.48 -4.36 0.83
C ALA A 27 -0.89 -4.11 0.21
N LEU A 28 -1.57 -5.17 -0.24
CA LEU A 28 -2.89 -5.08 -0.84
C LEU A 28 -3.95 -4.57 0.14
N ALA A 29 -3.91 -5.04 1.39
CA ALA A 29 -4.82 -4.58 2.43
C ALA A 29 -4.63 -3.08 2.72
N LYS A 30 -3.38 -2.63 2.85
CA LYS A 30 -3.06 -1.22 3.12
C LYS A 30 -3.45 -0.32 1.95
N ALA A 31 -3.17 -0.74 0.71
CA ALA A 31 -3.56 0.02 -0.47
C ALA A 31 -5.08 0.13 -0.59
N GLU A 32 -5.83 -0.95 -0.35
CA GLU A 32 -7.29 -0.88 -0.37
C GLU A 32 -7.83 0.11 0.67
N GLU A 33 -7.29 0.10 1.88
CA GLU A 33 -7.66 1.03 2.95
C GLU A 33 -7.37 2.49 2.57
N ASP A 34 -6.15 2.79 2.09
CA ASP A 34 -5.73 4.14 1.74
C ASP A 34 -6.51 4.71 0.56
N LEU A 35 -6.71 3.90 -0.47
CA LEU A 35 -7.49 4.29 -1.65
C LEU A 35 -8.98 4.44 -1.30
N GLY A 36 -9.53 3.56 -0.46
CA GLY A 36 -10.88 3.71 0.08
C GLY A 36 -11.03 5.01 0.88
N ARG A 37 -10.01 5.38 1.67
CA ARG A 37 -9.99 6.66 2.40
C ARG A 37 -9.98 7.86 1.47
N LEU A 38 -9.27 7.80 0.34
CA LEU A 38 -9.31 8.86 -0.67
C LEU A 38 -10.71 9.05 -1.25
N VAL A 39 -11.38 7.96 -1.64
CA VAL A 39 -12.77 8.01 -2.13
C VAL A 39 -13.71 8.63 -1.09
N LEU A 40 -13.64 8.20 0.17
CA LEU A 40 -14.44 8.80 1.25
C LEU A 40 -14.13 10.28 1.48
N THR A 41 -12.85 10.65 1.42
CA THR A 41 -12.40 12.05 1.58
C THR A 41 -12.94 12.92 0.45
N ARG A 42 -12.95 12.41 -0.79
CA ARG A 42 -13.59 13.07 -1.92
C ARG A 42 -15.08 13.28 -1.66
N CYS A 43 -15.82 12.24 -1.27
CA CYS A 43 -17.27 12.36 -1.08
C CYS A 43 -17.64 13.40 -0.01
N ALA A 44 -16.78 13.60 1.00
CA ALA A 44 -16.96 14.60 2.04
C ALA A 44 -16.44 16.01 1.68
N ASP A 45 -15.74 16.18 0.55
CA ASP A 45 -15.17 17.46 0.14
C ASP A 45 -16.21 18.32 -0.61
N GLU A 46 -16.81 19.26 0.11
CA GLU A 46 -17.77 20.24 -0.43
C GLU A 46 -17.15 21.21 -1.45
N HIS A 47 -15.82 21.31 -1.50
CA HIS A 47 -15.09 22.22 -2.38
C HIS A 47 -14.46 21.50 -3.57
N TRP A 48 -14.91 20.28 -3.87
CA TRP A 48 -14.42 19.55 -5.02
C TRP A 48 -14.74 20.27 -6.32
N ARG A 49 -13.79 20.24 -7.26
CA ARG A 49 -13.93 20.89 -8.55
C ARG A 49 -14.14 19.83 -9.62
N ASP A 50 -15.04 20.10 -10.55
CA ASP A 50 -15.31 19.19 -11.67
C ASP A 50 -14.06 18.91 -12.52
N ALA A 51 -13.13 19.87 -12.58
CA ALA A 51 -11.84 19.70 -13.25
C ALA A 51 -10.96 18.60 -12.64
N ASP A 52 -11.20 18.21 -11.37
CA ASP A 52 -10.46 17.14 -10.70
C ASP A 52 -11.18 15.77 -10.84
N SER A 53 -12.27 15.65 -11.62
CA SER A 53 -13.04 14.39 -11.73
C SER A 53 -12.21 13.21 -12.26
N ASP A 54 -11.30 13.45 -13.19
CA ASP A 54 -10.40 12.41 -13.71
C ASP A 54 -9.43 11.88 -12.64
N VAL A 55 -9.09 12.70 -11.65
CA VAL A 55 -8.28 12.28 -10.49
C VAL A 55 -9.05 11.27 -9.66
N ASP A 56 -10.34 11.55 -9.42
CA ASP A 56 -11.22 10.64 -8.67
C ASP A 56 -11.38 9.31 -9.39
N TYR A 57 -11.68 9.33 -10.69
CA TYR A 57 -11.77 8.11 -11.49
C TYR A 57 -10.46 7.33 -11.53
N ALA A 58 -9.31 8.00 -11.59
CA ALA A 58 -8.02 7.31 -11.53
C ALA A 58 -7.80 6.60 -10.18
N VAL A 59 -8.24 7.20 -9.07
CA VAL A 59 -8.20 6.58 -7.74
C VAL A 59 -9.16 5.39 -7.64
N GLU A 60 -10.39 5.53 -8.14
CA GLU A 60 -11.36 4.43 -8.17
C GLU A 60 -10.87 3.26 -9.05
N LEU A 61 -10.26 3.55 -10.20
CA LEU A 61 -9.66 2.55 -11.08
C LEU A 61 -8.50 1.82 -10.37
N ALA A 62 -7.62 2.54 -9.68
CA ALA A 62 -6.57 1.92 -8.89
C ALA A 62 -7.13 1.04 -7.77
N LEU A 63 -8.18 1.50 -7.06
CA LEU A 63 -8.84 0.72 -6.02
C LEU A 63 -9.49 -0.55 -6.58
N GLY A 64 -10.17 -0.45 -7.72
CA GLY A 64 -10.72 -1.60 -8.44
C GLY A 64 -9.64 -2.60 -8.82
N HIS A 65 -8.48 -2.10 -9.29
CA HIS A 65 -7.33 -2.94 -9.62
C HIS A 65 -6.77 -3.65 -8.39
N ILE A 66 -6.59 -2.97 -7.25
CA ILE A 66 -6.14 -3.59 -5.99
C ILE A 66 -7.11 -4.68 -5.53
N ARG A 67 -8.42 -4.42 -5.59
CA ARG A 67 -9.44 -5.43 -5.25
C ARG A 67 -9.37 -6.65 -6.17
N SER A 68 -9.13 -6.43 -7.47
CA SER A 68 -8.91 -7.52 -8.43
C SER A 68 -7.64 -8.31 -8.09
N MET A 69 -6.54 -7.63 -7.73
CA MET A 69 -5.30 -8.28 -7.32
C MET A 69 -5.48 -9.19 -6.10
N LYS A 70 -6.29 -8.79 -5.11
CA LYS A 70 -6.59 -9.63 -3.93
C LYS A 70 -7.27 -10.96 -4.27
N ALA A 71 -7.99 -11.02 -5.39
CA ALA A 71 -8.64 -12.26 -5.85
C ALA A 71 -7.73 -13.13 -6.74
N ARG A 72 -6.51 -12.66 -7.03
CA ARG A 72 -5.55 -13.35 -7.89
C ARG A 72 -4.48 -14.07 -7.06
N HIS A 73 -3.98 -15.17 -7.61
CA HIS A 73 -2.76 -15.80 -7.14
C HIS A 73 -1.58 -15.30 -7.99
N PHE A 74 -0.50 -14.87 -7.37
CA PHE A 74 0.73 -14.43 -8.04
C PHE A 74 1.77 -15.54 -7.96
N GLY A 75 2.39 -15.88 -9.09
CA GLY A 75 3.41 -16.94 -9.15
C GLY A 75 4.73 -16.54 -8.50
N ASP A 76 5.10 -15.26 -8.60
CA ASP A 76 6.32 -14.69 -8.04
C ASP A 76 6.20 -13.18 -7.77
N ALA A 77 7.26 -12.62 -7.20
CA ALA A 77 7.33 -11.20 -6.87
C ALA A 77 7.35 -10.28 -8.10
N ALA A 78 7.90 -10.73 -9.23
CA ALA A 78 7.98 -9.91 -10.43
C ALA A 78 6.59 -9.69 -11.04
N GLU A 79 5.77 -10.74 -11.10
CA GLU A 79 4.38 -10.66 -11.57
C GLU A 79 3.55 -9.72 -10.67
N PHE A 80 3.72 -9.83 -9.36
CA PHE A 80 3.07 -8.94 -8.39
C PHE A 80 3.51 -7.49 -8.59
N CYS A 81 4.82 -7.21 -8.62
CA CYS A 81 5.36 -5.86 -8.75
C CYS A 81 4.95 -5.19 -10.07
N LEU A 82 4.91 -5.92 -11.18
CA LEU A 82 4.38 -5.41 -12.46
C LEU A 82 2.91 -4.99 -12.33
N THR A 83 2.08 -5.85 -11.73
CA THR A 83 0.64 -5.59 -11.59
C THR A 83 0.38 -4.46 -10.59
N TRP A 84 1.14 -4.41 -9.50
CA TRP A 84 1.16 -3.33 -8.50
C TRP A 84 1.54 -1.99 -9.14
N GLY A 85 2.54 -2.01 -10.02
CA GLY A 85 3.02 -0.85 -10.75
C GLY A 85 1.93 -0.17 -11.60
N HIS A 86 0.97 -0.92 -12.15
CA HIS A 86 -0.16 -0.33 -12.88
C HIS A 86 -1.08 0.51 -11.97
N ALA A 87 -1.43 0.00 -10.78
CA ALA A 87 -2.17 0.80 -9.80
C ALA A 87 -1.34 2.00 -9.34
N GLY A 88 -0.05 1.81 -9.05
CA GLY A 88 0.85 2.90 -8.67
C GLY A 88 0.97 3.98 -9.75
N ALA A 89 0.97 3.61 -11.03
CA ALA A 89 1.00 4.55 -12.15
C ALA A 89 -0.28 5.41 -12.22
N ALA A 90 -1.45 4.81 -12.03
CA ALA A 90 -2.72 5.54 -11.96
C ALA A 90 -2.72 6.58 -10.83
N ILE A 91 -2.24 6.19 -9.64
CA ILE A 91 -2.12 7.09 -8.49
C ILE A 91 -1.10 8.20 -8.73
N ASN A 92 0.03 7.90 -9.38
CA ASN A 92 1.00 8.92 -9.77
C ASN A 92 0.44 9.93 -10.78
N LEU A 93 -0.34 9.47 -11.76
CA LEU A 93 -1.00 10.35 -12.73
C LEU A 93 -2.04 11.23 -12.03
N ALA A 94 -2.85 10.65 -11.15
CA ALA A 94 -3.81 11.37 -10.33
C ALA A 94 -3.13 12.48 -9.50
N ALA A 95 -2.02 12.15 -8.83
CA ALA A 95 -1.26 13.11 -8.02
C ALA A 95 -0.65 14.26 -8.84
N LYS A 96 -0.24 14.00 -10.08
CA LYS A 96 0.29 15.04 -10.99
C LYS A 96 -0.82 15.93 -11.56
N ALA A 97 -2.01 15.37 -11.78
CA ALA A 97 -3.14 16.08 -12.36
C ALA A 97 -3.94 16.89 -11.33
N PHE A 98 -3.91 16.50 -10.04
CA PHE A 98 -4.71 17.14 -9.01
C PHE A 98 -4.32 18.61 -8.78
N SER A 99 -5.31 19.49 -8.89
CA SER A 99 -5.07 20.94 -8.95
C SER A 99 -4.84 21.60 -7.58
N ARG A 100 -5.31 20.97 -6.49
CA ARG A 100 -5.28 21.53 -5.13
C ARG A 100 -4.19 20.88 -4.29
N THR A 101 -3.27 21.69 -3.76
CA THR A 101 -2.12 21.16 -3.00
C THR A 101 -2.30 21.22 -1.48
N ASP A 102 -3.22 22.07 -0.98
CA ASP A 102 -3.48 22.26 0.45
C ASP A 102 -4.88 21.79 0.85
N CYS A 103 -5.10 20.48 0.87
CA CYS A 103 -6.31 19.87 1.42
C CYS A 103 -6.02 18.48 2.00
N ALA A 104 -6.99 17.88 2.67
CA ALA A 104 -6.83 16.52 3.19
C ALA A 104 -6.60 15.50 2.07
N TYR A 105 -7.32 15.64 0.96
CA TYR A 105 -7.19 14.77 -0.20
C TYR A 105 -5.78 14.81 -0.79
N SER A 106 -5.20 16.00 -0.99
CA SER A 106 -3.83 16.13 -1.53
C SER A 106 -2.78 15.47 -0.64
N ARG A 107 -2.95 15.53 0.69
CA ARG A 107 -2.07 14.85 1.64
C ARG A 107 -2.17 13.34 1.50
N PHE A 108 -3.37 12.78 1.56
CA PHE A 108 -3.58 11.34 1.42
C PHE A 108 -3.15 10.82 0.05
N LEU A 109 -3.33 11.61 -1.01
CA LEU A 109 -2.92 11.23 -2.36
C LEU A 109 -1.39 11.12 -2.46
N ARG A 110 -0.66 12.07 -1.86
CA ARG A 110 0.81 11.97 -1.76
C ARG A 110 1.27 10.78 -0.91
N ASP A 111 0.60 10.53 0.21
CA ASP A 111 0.91 9.38 1.06
C ASP A 111 0.73 8.07 0.29
N ALA A 112 -0.35 7.95 -0.50
CA ALA A 112 -0.59 6.81 -1.38
C ALA A 112 0.51 6.66 -2.43
N VAL A 113 0.94 7.74 -3.10
CA VAL A 113 2.07 7.71 -4.05
C VAL A 113 3.33 7.14 -3.39
N HIS A 114 3.68 7.62 -2.19
CA HIS A 114 4.86 7.14 -1.47
C HIS A 114 4.74 5.67 -1.07
N MET A 115 3.56 5.24 -0.60
CA MET A 115 3.29 3.85 -0.24
C MET A 115 3.48 2.92 -1.45
N PHE A 116 2.93 3.28 -2.62
CA PHE A 116 3.10 2.48 -3.83
C PHE A 116 4.56 2.33 -4.26
N ALA A 117 5.38 3.36 -4.08
CA ALA A 117 6.81 3.30 -4.37
C ALA A 117 7.58 2.39 -3.39
N GLN A 118 7.31 2.51 -2.09
CA GLN A 118 8.05 1.79 -1.04
C GLN A 118 7.69 0.30 -0.98
N VAL A 119 6.43 -0.05 -1.23
CA VAL A 119 5.97 -1.44 -1.12
C VAL A 119 6.64 -2.36 -2.15
N ALA A 120 6.91 -1.87 -3.36
CA ALA A 120 7.62 -2.66 -4.37
C ALA A 120 9.00 -3.11 -3.86
N GLU A 121 9.77 -2.19 -3.26
CA GLU A 121 11.08 -2.48 -2.67
C GLU A 121 10.98 -3.48 -1.50
N LEU A 122 9.95 -3.35 -0.66
CA LEU A 122 9.72 -4.20 0.50
C LEU A 122 9.32 -5.64 0.12
N VAL A 123 8.53 -5.79 -0.93
CA VAL A 123 8.09 -7.09 -1.43
C VAL A 123 9.26 -7.82 -2.12
N GLU A 124 10.06 -7.11 -2.91
CA GLU A 124 11.29 -7.65 -3.50
C GLU A 124 12.31 -8.11 -2.45
N PHE A 125 12.43 -7.43 -1.31
CA PHE A 125 13.33 -7.83 -0.21
C PHE A 125 12.91 -9.15 0.49
N SER A 126 11.66 -9.57 0.35
CA SER A 126 11.09 -10.74 1.02
C SER A 126 11.14 -12.04 0.20
N GLY A 127 11.53 -11.96 -1.08
CA GLY A 127 11.81 -13.10 -1.96
C GLY A 127 13.29 -13.44 -2.03
#